data_AF-A0A534T3V0-F1
#
_entry.id   AF-A0A534T3V0-F1
#
_cell.length_a   1.000
_cell.length_b   1.000
_cell.length_c   1.000
_cell.angle_alpha   90.00
_cell.angle_beta   90.00
_cell.angle_gamma   90.00
#
_symmetry.space_group_name_H-M   'P 1'
#
loop_
_entity.id
_entity.type
_entity.pdbx_description
1 polymer ?
#
loop_
_entity_poly.entity_id
_entity_poly.type
_entity_poly.pdbx_seq_one_letter_code
_entity_poly.pdbx_strand_id
1 'polypeptide(L)'
;MPLCAPIVVGQPIPNTYVLRGATGEKRCTTNSAANRFASCISDAGCGNTAGACMSLPWVTADGQVMPFSTGTQTTFTVTAPGTFPTCEHSVCIPCGNPNASCPGIPGCEVPDNPNGCVPRGTQGCCDQPGFIVPTFFVNILGGLCSRVDQIACGGGVVNSSNPQTGDNDVNKTGDTSDPGADCCYNGHPASECLNNTNLNDDPSLTAQGGCNPNGAGKDYKGKIVRTIGNGSRDADGIHFRLVTPELSTTWTDGQSPPGTCAPGSTYDDGELLVSQLILKAEPTTAGASGSFTDQNGDGCKRAGAGFIAASNLQTDGPIAVPGAQAGGPARPQSYDGTQGSVAAAVSEVFSGPNSPIRDIGFVAITPFMPADVVPAQSCSCTVEPGCPE
;
A
#
# COMPACT_ATOMS: atom_id res chain seq x y z
N MET A 1 -0.45 38.65 0.03
CA MET A 1 -1.30 37.65 -0.67
C MET A 1 -1.36 36.41 0.20
N PRO A 2 -2.49 35.70 0.32
CA PRO A 2 -2.52 34.42 1.01
C PRO A 2 -1.49 33.47 0.36
N LEU A 3 -0.74 32.76 1.19
CA LEU A 3 0.27 31.79 0.75
C LEU A 3 -0.09 30.42 1.33
N CYS A 4 0.34 29.37 0.63
CA CYS A 4 0.25 28.01 1.15
C CYS A 4 1.09 27.86 2.42
N ALA A 5 0.61 27.07 3.38
CA ALA A 5 1.41 26.78 4.56
C ALA A 5 2.68 26.01 4.14
N PRO A 6 3.84 26.28 4.74
CA PRO A 6 5.03 25.48 4.46
C PRO A 6 4.84 24.05 4.98
N ILE A 7 5.40 23.06 4.29
CA ILE A 7 5.41 21.67 4.76
C ILE A 7 6.32 21.54 6.00
N VAL A 8 7.43 22.28 5.99
CA VAL A 8 8.38 22.41 7.11
C VAL A 8 8.56 23.89 7.42
N VAL A 9 8.33 24.27 8.68
CA VAL A 9 8.32 25.68 9.09
C VAL A 9 9.64 26.37 8.74
N GLY A 10 9.55 27.52 8.06
CA GLY A 10 10.70 28.31 7.64
C GLY A 10 11.41 27.82 6.37
N GLN A 11 10.95 26.74 5.75
CA GLN A 11 11.52 26.19 4.52
C GLN A 11 10.64 26.48 3.30
N PRO A 12 11.23 26.70 2.10
CA PRO A 12 10.46 26.84 0.88
C PRO A 12 9.78 25.52 0.49
N ILE A 13 8.60 25.59 -0.12
CA ILE A 13 7.83 24.40 -0.53
C ILE A 13 8.53 23.62 -1.66
N PRO A 14 9.12 24.26 -2.69
CA PRO A 14 10.06 23.56 -3.55
C PRO A 14 11.22 23.00 -2.71
N ASN A 15 11.19 21.69 -2.49
CA ASN A 15 12.19 20.99 -1.70
C ASN A 15 12.03 19.46 -1.84
N THR A 16 13.01 18.74 -1.30
CA THR A 16 12.89 17.31 -1.05
C THR A 16 12.67 17.09 0.44
N TYR A 17 11.68 16.26 0.75
CA TYR A 17 11.23 15.96 2.10
C TYR A 17 11.34 14.47 2.38
N VAL A 18 11.41 14.12 3.66
CA VAL A 18 11.31 12.73 4.12
C VAL A 18 10.25 12.61 5.21
N LEU A 19 9.40 11.58 5.10
CA LEU A 19 8.58 11.08 6.19
C LEU A 19 9.30 9.87 6.80
N ARG A 20 9.52 9.90 8.11
CA ARG A 20 10.16 8.81 8.86
C ARG A 20 9.15 8.15 9.78
N GLY A 21 9.05 6.83 9.71
CA GLY A 21 8.15 6.05 10.54
C GLY A 21 8.34 6.33 12.02
N ALA A 22 7.25 6.30 12.76
CA ALA A 22 7.22 6.54 14.20
C ALA A 22 6.33 5.51 14.90
N THR A 23 6.52 5.36 16.21
CA THR A 23 5.58 4.63 17.05
C THR A 23 4.40 5.53 17.40
N GLY A 24 3.19 5.01 17.24
CA GLY A 24 1.96 5.73 17.56
C GLY A 24 1.22 5.13 18.74
N GLU A 25 0.04 5.68 18.99
CA GLU A 25 -0.87 5.21 20.03
C GLU A 25 -1.37 3.77 19.77
N LYS A 26 -1.96 3.16 20.80
CA LYS A 26 -2.62 1.85 20.67
C LYS A 26 -4.00 1.99 20.05
N ARG A 27 -4.26 1.17 19.03
CA ARG A 27 -5.54 1.08 18.31
C ARG A 27 -6.00 -0.36 18.21
N CYS A 28 -7.32 -0.56 18.18
CA CYS A 28 -7.91 -1.85 17.86
C CYS A 28 -7.63 -2.22 16.39
N THR A 29 -7.17 -3.44 16.15
CA THR A 29 -6.81 -3.97 14.82
C THR A 29 -8.04 -4.29 13.97
N THR A 30 -7.84 -4.54 12.68
CA THR A 30 -8.91 -4.83 11.70
C THR A 30 -9.80 -6.01 12.11
N ASN A 31 -9.26 -7.04 12.76
CA ASN A 31 -9.99 -8.23 13.22
C ASN A 31 -10.65 -8.07 14.61
N SER A 32 -10.62 -6.88 15.20
CA SER A 32 -11.27 -6.61 16.49
C SER A 32 -12.77 -6.86 16.41
N ALA A 33 -13.33 -7.56 17.41
CA ALA A 33 -14.76 -7.86 17.47
C ALA A 33 -15.61 -6.62 17.82
N ALA A 34 -14.99 -5.60 18.41
CA ALA A 34 -15.61 -4.31 18.68
C ALA A 34 -14.61 -3.16 18.48
N ASN A 35 -15.13 -1.95 18.24
CA ASN A 35 -14.36 -0.70 18.23
C ASN A 35 -13.12 -0.72 17.32
N ARG A 36 -13.21 -1.38 16.15
CA ARG A 36 -12.15 -1.43 15.13
C ARG A 36 -11.56 -0.02 14.90
N PHE A 37 -10.23 0.08 14.96
CA PHE A 37 -9.45 1.32 14.81
C PHE A 37 -9.64 2.39 15.90
N ALA A 38 -10.50 2.17 16.89
CA ALA A 38 -10.60 3.06 18.04
C ALA A 38 -9.37 2.95 18.95
N SER A 39 -9.12 3.99 19.74
CA SER A 39 -8.10 3.95 20.80
C SER A 39 -8.43 2.87 21.82
N CYS A 40 -7.39 2.20 22.31
CA CYS A 40 -7.54 1.13 23.29
C CYS A 40 -6.41 1.15 24.33
N ILE A 41 -6.66 0.54 25.48
CA ILE A 41 -5.66 0.34 26.55
C ILE A 41 -5.35 -1.15 26.70
N SER A 42 -6.34 -2.01 26.47
CA SER A 42 -6.27 -3.46 26.48
C SER A 42 -7.26 -4.05 25.48
N ASP A 43 -7.17 -5.37 25.27
CA ASP A 43 -8.06 -6.11 24.37
C ASP A 43 -9.54 -6.02 24.75
N ALA A 44 -9.86 -5.71 26.01
CA ALA A 44 -11.24 -5.46 26.44
C ALA A 44 -11.89 -4.31 25.65
N GLY A 45 -11.12 -3.27 25.31
CA GLY A 45 -11.60 -2.18 24.46
C GLY A 45 -11.88 -2.61 23.02
N CYS A 46 -11.30 -3.72 22.58
CA CYS A 46 -11.43 -4.28 21.24
C CYS A 46 -12.37 -5.50 21.18
N GLY A 47 -13.24 -5.65 22.19
CA GLY A 47 -14.20 -6.77 22.26
C GLY A 47 -13.62 -8.08 22.81
N ASN A 48 -12.52 -8.00 23.58
CA ASN A 48 -11.75 -9.14 24.09
C ASN A 48 -11.08 -10.00 23.01
N THR A 49 -10.92 -9.47 21.80
CA THR A 49 -10.07 -10.12 20.78
C THR A 49 -8.62 -10.09 21.27
N ALA A 50 -8.06 -11.26 21.59
CA ALA A 50 -6.72 -11.37 22.13
C ALA A 50 -5.66 -10.80 21.18
N GLY A 51 -4.80 -9.91 21.69
CA GLY A 51 -3.75 -9.24 20.92
C GLY A 51 -4.27 -8.20 19.93
N ALA A 52 -5.52 -7.75 20.03
CA ALA A 52 -6.09 -6.79 19.11
C ALA A 52 -5.82 -5.33 19.49
N CYS A 53 -5.44 -5.05 20.74
CA CYS A 53 -5.06 -3.71 21.16
C CYS A 53 -3.56 -3.46 20.96
N MET A 54 -3.20 -2.99 19.76
CA MET A 54 -1.82 -2.92 19.29
C MET A 54 -1.33 -1.49 19.10
N SER A 55 -0.06 -1.23 19.44
CA SER A 55 0.60 0.03 19.11
C SER A 55 0.80 0.14 17.60
N LEU A 56 0.61 1.34 17.06
CA LEU A 56 1.00 1.66 15.69
C LEU A 56 2.52 1.75 15.55
N PRO A 57 3.11 1.40 14.38
CA PRO A 57 2.43 0.99 13.16
C PRO A 57 2.13 -0.51 13.12
N TRP A 58 1.09 -0.88 12.39
CA TRP A 58 0.82 -2.28 12.05
C TRP A 58 0.17 -2.37 10.66
N VAL A 59 0.29 -3.54 10.06
CA VAL A 59 -0.47 -3.93 8.86
C VAL A 59 -1.31 -5.15 9.22
N THR A 60 -2.53 -5.23 8.72
CA THR A 60 -3.29 -6.49 8.69
C THR A 60 -3.49 -6.94 7.27
N ALA A 61 -3.35 -8.23 7.02
CA ALA A 61 -3.73 -8.86 5.78
C ALA A 61 -4.47 -10.17 6.13
N ASP A 62 -5.65 -10.41 5.56
CA ASP A 62 -6.53 -11.54 5.95
C ASP A 62 -6.77 -11.57 7.48
N GLY A 63 -6.94 -10.38 8.07
CA GLY A 63 -7.11 -10.18 9.51
C GLY A 63 -5.92 -10.57 10.40
N GLN A 64 -4.82 -11.05 9.82
CA GLN A 64 -3.60 -11.36 10.54
C GLN A 64 -2.81 -10.09 10.75
N VAL A 65 -2.50 -9.80 12.01
CA VAL A 65 -1.75 -8.60 12.41
C VAL A 65 -0.27 -8.87 12.24
N MET A 66 0.38 -7.99 11.49
CA MET A 66 1.83 -7.96 11.28
C MET A 66 2.36 -6.67 11.90
N PRO A 67 3.21 -6.74 12.94
CA PRO A 67 3.92 -5.57 13.42
C PRO A 67 4.69 -4.95 12.26
N PHE A 68 4.48 -3.67 12.00
CA PHE A 68 5.13 -2.99 10.90
C PHE A 68 6.36 -2.24 11.39
N SER A 69 7.34 -2.05 10.52
CA SER A 69 8.61 -1.45 10.93
C SER A 69 8.48 0.07 11.16
N THR A 70 9.05 0.57 12.25
CA THR A 70 9.26 2.01 12.45
C THR A 70 10.39 2.56 11.58
N GLY A 71 11.16 1.69 10.92
CA GLY A 71 12.21 2.09 9.98
C GLY A 71 11.70 2.47 8.60
N THR A 72 10.37 2.45 8.37
CA THR A 72 9.76 2.87 7.11
C THR A 72 10.07 4.34 6.79
N GLN A 73 10.42 4.62 5.54
CA GLN A 73 10.74 5.97 5.06
C GLN A 73 10.14 6.23 3.69
N THR A 74 9.64 7.45 3.49
CA THR A 74 9.22 7.95 2.18
C THR A 74 9.90 9.29 1.91
N THR A 75 10.82 9.31 0.96
CA THR A 75 11.45 10.53 0.44
C THR A 75 10.69 10.98 -0.80
N PHE A 76 10.30 12.25 -0.85
CA PHE A 76 9.58 12.80 -1.99
C PHE A 76 10.02 14.23 -2.29
N THR A 77 9.94 14.62 -3.55
CA THR A 77 10.27 15.97 -4.02
C THR A 77 9.01 16.70 -4.47
N VAL A 78 8.86 17.94 -3.99
CA VAL A 78 7.92 18.92 -4.54
C VAL A 78 8.72 19.90 -5.40
N THR A 79 8.47 19.91 -6.71
CA THR A 79 9.24 20.73 -7.66
C THR A 79 8.72 22.15 -7.80
N ALA A 80 7.42 22.35 -7.59
CA ALA A 80 6.75 23.63 -7.63
C ALA A 80 5.64 23.66 -6.57
N PRO A 81 5.40 24.82 -5.93
CA PRO A 81 4.27 24.93 -5.02
C PRO A 81 2.97 24.99 -5.83
N GLY A 82 1.95 24.30 -5.34
CA GLY A 82 0.57 24.54 -5.70
C GLY A 82 0.13 25.96 -5.37
N THR A 83 -1.01 26.35 -5.92
CA THR A 83 -1.53 27.72 -5.80
C THR A 83 -2.61 27.80 -4.72
N PHE A 84 -2.64 28.93 -4.02
CA PHE A 84 -3.75 29.23 -3.12
C PHE A 84 -5.06 29.39 -3.93
N PRO A 85 -6.21 28.88 -3.45
CA PRO A 85 -6.46 28.36 -2.09
C PRO A 85 -6.20 26.86 -1.91
N THR A 86 -6.06 26.07 -2.98
CA THR A 86 -6.02 24.60 -2.88
C THR A 86 -4.72 24.10 -2.29
N CYS A 87 -3.60 24.75 -2.63
CA CYS A 87 -2.27 24.43 -2.13
C CYS A 87 -1.93 22.93 -2.23
N GLU A 88 -2.34 22.31 -3.32
CA GLU A 88 -1.99 20.93 -3.67
C GLU A 88 -0.67 20.92 -4.42
N HIS A 89 0.33 20.31 -3.80
CA HIS A 89 1.68 20.18 -4.32
C HIS A 89 1.85 18.79 -4.90
N SER A 90 2.04 18.69 -6.21
CA SER A 90 2.40 17.41 -6.84
C SER A 90 3.75 16.93 -6.30
N VAL A 91 3.82 15.65 -5.96
CA VAL A 91 5.04 15.02 -5.46
C VAL A 91 5.61 14.03 -6.48
N CYS A 92 6.91 13.79 -6.39
CA CYS A 92 7.53 12.61 -6.96
C CYS A 92 8.30 11.84 -5.89
N ILE A 93 8.15 10.52 -5.88
CA ILE A 93 8.97 9.59 -5.09
C ILE A 93 9.98 8.96 -6.05
N PRO A 94 11.29 9.21 -5.89
CA PRO A 94 12.31 8.75 -6.82
C PRO A 94 12.44 7.22 -6.82
N CYS A 95 12.98 6.68 -7.92
CA CYS A 95 13.24 5.26 -8.09
C CYS A 95 14.64 4.97 -8.71
N GLY A 96 15.32 5.98 -9.26
CA GLY A 96 16.53 5.74 -10.05
C GLY A 96 16.22 4.95 -11.32
N ASN A 97 16.87 3.79 -11.49
CA ASN A 97 16.59 2.82 -12.55
C ASN A 97 15.54 1.79 -12.06
N PRO A 98 14.30 1.79 -12.59
CA PRO A 98 13.27 0.82 -12.21
C PRO A 98 13.51 -0.59 -12.76
N ASN A 99 14.49 -0.77 -13.64
CA ASN A 99 14.82 -2.06 -14.26
C ASN A 99 16.08 -2.69 -13.65
N ALA A 100 16.49 -2.25 -12.46
CA ALA A 100 17.65 -2.82 -11.79
C ALA A 100 17.32 -4.17 -11.13
N SER A 101 18.37 -4.94 -10.86
CA SER A 101 18.32 -6.10 -9.95
C SER A 101 17.71 -5.69 -8.60
N CYS A 102 16.95 -6.60 -8.00
CA CYS A 102 16.26 -6.36 -6.74
C CYS A 102 17.15 -6.84 -5.58
N PRO A 103 17.87 -5.94 -4.89
CA PRO A 103 19.03 -6.31 -4.08
C PRO A 103 18.77 -7.30 -2.95
N GLY A 104 17.54 -7.37 -2.41
CA GLY A 104 17.22 -8.30 -1.33
C GLY A 104 16.34 -9.50 -1.73
N ILE A 105 16.19 -9.77 -3.03
CA ILE A 105 15.63 -11.03 -3.52
C ILE A 105 16.58 -11.75 -4.52
N PRO A 106 17.88 -11.90 -4.20
CA PRO A 106 18.85 -12.53 -5.11
C PRO A 106 18.46 -13.94 -5.54
N GLY A 107 17.69 -14.69 -4.73
CA GLY A 107 17.14 -16.00 -5.10
C GLY A 107 16.18 -15.97 -6.30
N CYS A 108 15.69 -14.79 -6.68
CA CYS A 108 14.89 -14.60 -7.89
C CYS A 108 15.74 -14.29 -9.13
N GLU A 109 17.05 -14.03 -8.98
CA GLU A 109 17.96 -13.66 -10.08
C GLU A 109 18.67 -14.87 -10.71
N VAL A 110 18.23 -16.09 -10.37
CA VAL A 110 18.79 -17.34 -10.91
C VAL A 110 18.35 -17.56 -12.38
N PRO A 111 19.26 -18.01 -13.28
CA PRO A 111 18.92 -18.37 -14.66
C PRO A 111 17.78 -19.39 -14.73
N ASP A 112 16.88 -19.22 -15.71
CA ASP A 112 15.69 -20.05 -15.93
C ASP A 112 14.64 -20.06 -14.78
N ASN A 113 14.80 -19.17 -13.78
CA ASN A 113 13.89 -18.91 -12.65
C ASN A 113 12.88 -20.04 -12.36
N PRO A 114 13.35 -21.16 -11.77
CA PRO A 114 12.51 -22.33 -11.53
C PRO A 114 11.39 -22.07 -10.51
N ASN A 115 11.50 -20.99 -9.73
CA ASN A 115 10.54 -20.60 -8.70
C ASN A 115 9.45 -19.64 -9.20
N GLY A 116 9.55 -19.18 -10.46
CA GLY A 116 8.55 -18.29 -11.07
C GLY A 116 8.48 -16.90 -10.45
N CYS A 117 9.58 -16.40 -9.85
CA CYS A 117 9.61 -15.05 -9.30
C CYS A 117 9.27 -13.97 -10.33
N VAL A 118 8.60 -12.93 -9.88
CA VAL A 118 8.71 -11.58 -10.42
C VAL A 118 10.03 -11.00 -9.87
N PRO A 119 10.95 -10.52 -10.73
CA PRO A 119 10.68 -10.05 -12.08
C PRO A 119 11.01 -11.03 -13.21
N ARG A 120 10.21 -11.00 -14.28
CA ARG A 120 10.47 -11.73 -15.54
C ARG A 120 11.19 -10.83 -16.53
N GLY A 121 12.52 -10.79 -16.52
CA GLY A 121 13.38 -10.23 -17.58
C GLY A 121 13.32 -8.72 -17.87
N THR A 122 12.18 -8.05 -17.76
CA THR A 122 11.96 -6.61 -18.03
C THR A 122 11.39 -5.83 -16.85
N GLN A 123 10.87 -6.51 -15.83
CA GLN A 123 10.49 -5.89 -14.57
C GLN A 123 11.72 -5.88 -13.67
N GLY A 124 11.92 -4.85 -12.85
CA GLY A 124 13.05 -4.77 -11.92
C GLY A 124 12.60 -4.07 -10.64
N CYS A 125 13.57 -3.71 -9.80
CA CYS A 125 13.35 -2.83 -8.66
C CYS A 125 14.08 -1.51 -8.87
N CYS A 126 13.66 -0.52 -8.11
CA CYS A 126 14.38 0.74 -7.97
C CYS A 126 15.75 0.51 -7.32
N ASP A 127 16.84 0.93 -7.98
CA ASP A 127 18.18 0.95 -7.38
C ASP A 127 18.40 2.13 -6.42
N GLN A 128 17.57 3.17 -6.53
CA GLN A 128 17.53 4.32 -5.64
C GLN A 128 16.10 4.57 -5.17
N PRO A 129 15.53 3.67 -4.36
CA PRO A 129 14.15 3.78 -3.91
C PRO A 129 13.97 4.98 -2.98
N GLY A 130 12.96 5.81 -3.26
CA GLY A 130 12.48 6.84 -2.36
C GLY A 130 11.62 6.28 -1.23
N PHE A 131 11.04 5.10 -1.42
CA PHE A 131 10.26 4.37 -0.41
C PHE A 131 11.01 3.15 0.10
N ILE A 132 11.14 3.05 1.41
CA ILE A 132 11.88 1.97 2.08
C ILE A 132 11.01 1.41 3.19
N VAL A 133 10.83 0.09 3.19
CA VAL A 133 10.25 -0.68 4.31
C VAL A 133 11.26 -1.77 4.68
N PRO A 134 11.79 -1.77 5.91
CA PRO A 134 12.63 -2.88 6.37
C PRO A 134 11.88 -4.21 6.30
N THR A 135 12.61 -5.30 6.08
CA THR A 135 12.06 -6.66 6.16
C THR A 135 11.29 -6.83 7.47
N PHE A 136 10.09 -7.41 7.38
CA PHE A 136 9.17 -7.56 8.50
C PHE A 136 8.66 -8.99 8.61
N PHE A 137 8.29 -9.35 9.82
CA PHE A 137 7.77 -10.67 10.15
C PHE A 137 6.30 -10.79 9.78
N VAL A 138 5.94 -11.89 9.13
CA VAL A 138 4.56 -12.26 8.81
C VAL A 138 4.21 -13.50 9.61
N ASN A 139 3.19 -13.39 10.47
CA ASN A 139 2.77 -14.48 11.37
C ASN A 139 1.89 -15.55 10.66
N ILE A 140 1.83 -15.52 9.33
CA ILE A 140 1.07 -16.49 8.54
C ILE A 140 1.95 -17.74 8.34
N LEU A 141 1.35 -18.94 8.32
CA LEU A 141 2.03 -20.22 8.06
C LEU A 141 3.21 -20.56 8.99
N GLY A 142 3.19 -20.09 10.24
CA GLY A 142 4.22 -20.44 11.24
C GLY A 142 5.43 -19.51 11.27
N GLY A 143 5.37 -18.38 10.55
CA GLY A 143 6.37 -17.32 10.61
C GLY A 143 7.21 -17.24 9.33
N LEU A 144 7.07 -16.12 8.62
CA LEU A 144 7.71 -15.84 7.33
C LEU A 144 8.43 -14.49 7.38
N CYS A 145 9.38 -14.31 6.47
CA CYS A 145 9.91 -13.00 6.14
C CYS A 145 9.12 -12.40 4.99
N SER A 146 8.86 -11.10 5.08
CA SER A 146 8.34 -10.32 3.96
C SER A 146 9.12 -9.03 3.81
N ARG A 147 9.30 -8.60 2.57
CA ARG A 147 9.91 -7.33 2.21
C ARG A 147 9.11 -6.69 1.10
N VAL A 148 9.18 -5.37 1.04
CA VAL A 148 8.55 -4.58 0.00
C VAL A 148 9.62 -3.78 -0.71
N ASP A 149 9.69 -3.94 -2.03
CA ASP A 149 10.61 -3.21 -2.91
C ASP A 149 9.82 -2.26 -3.79
N GLN A 150 10.29 -1.01 -3.90
CA GLN A 150 9.74 -0.08 -4.88
C GLN A 150 10.14 -0.54 -6.29
N ILE A 151 9.19 -0.57 -7.22
CA ILE A 151 9.41 -1.05 -8.61
C ILE A 151 9.26 0.04 -9.67
N ALA A 152 8.72 1.20 -9.31
CA ALA A 152 8.64 2.35 -10.22
C ALA A 152 8.61 3.69 -9.45
N CYS A 153 8.76 4.80 -10.18
CA CYS A 153 8.58 6.14 -9.62
C CYS A 153 7.17 6.28 -9.01
N GLY A 154 7.12 6.71 -7.75
CA GLY A 154 5.85 7.01 -7.06
C GLY A 154 5.45 8.49 -7.21
N GLY A 155 4.27 8.82 -6.72
CA GLY A 155 3.70 10.16 -6.85
C GLY A 155 2.66 10.46 -5.78
N GLY A 156 1.73 11.37 -6.10
CA GLY A 156 0.67 11.80 -5.19
C GLY A 156 0.64 13.31 -4.98
N VAL A 157 0.08 13.72 -3.84
CA VAL A 157 -0.07 15.13 -3.45
C VAL A 157 0.27 15.36 -1.99
N VAL A 158 0.82 16.55 -1.70
CA VAL A 158 0.79 17.15 -0.37
C VAL A 158 -0.15 18.34 -0.42
N ASN A 159 -1.17 18.36 0.44
CA ASN A 159 -2.05 19.52 0.56
C ASN A 159 -1.65 20.34 1.79
N SER A 160 -1.27 21.60 1.58
CA SER A 160 -0.91 22.53 2.65
C SER A 160 -1.81 23.76 2.74
N SER A 161 -3.05 23.65 2.24
CA SER A 161 -4.03 24.74 2.36
C SER A 161 -4.34 25.01 3.83
N ASN A 162 -4.45 26.28 4.20
CA ASN A 162 -4.83 26.71 5.54
C ASN A 162 -5.75 27.94 5.44
N PRO A 163 -7.04 27.82 5.79
CA PRO A 163 -7.72 26.62 6.30
C PRO A 163 -7.80 25.50 5.25
N GLN A 164 -8.04 24.27 5.70
CA GLN A 164 -8.06 23.11 4.81
C GLN A 164 -9.18 23.22 3.75
N THR A 165 -8.85 22.85 2.50
CA THR A 165 -9.75 22.87 1.34
C THR A 165 -9.74 21.58 0.53
N GLY A 166 -8.73 20.73 0.72
CA GLY A 166 -8.61 19.42 0.09
C GLY A 166 -9.55 18.39 0.69
N ASP A 167 -9.72 17.32 -0.08
CA ASP A 167 -10.50 16.13 0.23
C ASP A 167 -9.67 14.95 -0.28
N ASN A 168 -8.87 14.36 0.62
CA ASN A 168 -7.79 13.46 0.27
C ASN A 168 -8.06 12.01 0.69
N ASP A 169 -9.28 11.69 1.09
CA ASP A 169 -9.69 10.31 1.36
C ASP A 169 -9.44 9.42 0.14
N VAL A 170 -8.98 8.20 0.38
CA VAL A 170 -8.76 7.20 -0.67
C VAL A 170 -9.76 6.08 -0.47
N ASN A 171 -10.62 5.85 -1.47
CA ASN A 171 -11.47 4.67 -1.49
C ASN A 171 -11.07 3.76 -2.64
N LYS A 172 -10.87 2.49 -2.34
CA LYS A 172 -10.60 1.42 -3.31
C LYS A 172 -11.70 0.37 -3.26
N THR A 173 -12.01 -0.15 -4.43
CA THR A 173 -13.07 -1.14 -4.59
C THR A 173 -12.59 -2.21 -5.55
N GLY A 174 -12.24 -3.38 -5.03
CA GLY A 174 -11.77 -4.52 -5.80
C GLY A 174 -12.91 -5.40 -6.33
N ASP A 175 -12.70 -5.98 -7.49
CA ASP A 175 -13.43 -7.12 -8.03
C ASP A 175 -12.41 -8.15 -8.52
N THR A 176 -12.57 -9.41 -8.13
CA THR A 176 -11.61 -10.46 -8.48
C THR A 176 -11.75 -10.90 -9.92
N SER A 177 -12.99 -10.99 -10.40
CA SER A 177 -13.24 -11.14 -11.83
C SER A 177 -12.94 -9.82 -12.52
N ASP A 178 -12.13 -9.83 -13.57
CA ASP A 178 -11.95 -8.68 -14.44
C ASP A 178 -13.32 -8.28 -15.04
N PRO A 179 -13.84 -7.07 -14.75
CA PRO A 179 -15.06 -6.57 -15.35
C PRO A 179 -14.82 -5.90 -16.71
N GLY A 180 -13.60 -5.99 -17.25
CA GLY A 180 -13.20 -5.65 -18.62
C GLY A 180 -12.13 -4.56 -18.70
N ALA A 181 -11.43 -4.54 -19.84
CA ALA A 181 -10.37 -3.59 -20.24
C ALA A 181 -9.50 -3.08 -19.08
N ASP A 182 -8.43 -3.80 -18.78
CA ASP A 182 -7.43 -3.39 -17.81
C ASP A 182 -6.75 -2.07 -18.20
N CYS A 183 -6.23 -1.43 -17.17
CA CYS A 183 -5.26 -0.37 -17.34
C CYS A 183 -3.92 -0.96 -17.82
N CYS A 184 -3.11 -0.15 -18.51
CA CYS A 184 -1.85 -0.59 -19.07
C CYS A 184 -0.69 -0.56 -18.05
N TYR A 185 -0.20 -1.73 -17.65
CA TYR A 185 1.11 -1.87 -17.02
C TYR A 185 2.18 -1.80 -18.11
N ASN A 186 2.98 -0.74 -18.13
CA ASN A 186 4.12 -0.68 -19.06
C ASN A 186 5.14 -1.76 -18.69
N GLY A 187 5.43 -2.69 -19.61
CA GLY A 187 6.60 -3.58 -19.47
C GLY A 187 6.46 -5.05 -19.89
N HIS A 188 5.27 -5.53 -20.29
CA HIS A 188 5.10 -6.93 -20.69
C HIS A 188 5.42 -7.16 -22.20
N PRO A 189 6.35 -8.06 -22.55
CA PRO A 189 6.80 -8.27 -23.94
C PRO A 189 5.86 -9.15 -24.80
N ALA A 190 4.57 -9.22 -24.46
CA ALA A 190 3.55 -9.87 -25.30
C ALA A 190 2.28 -9.01 -25.36
N SER A 191 2.34 -7.90 -26.12
CA SER A 191 1.17 -7.20 -26.69
C SER A 191 -0.06 -6.96 -25.79
N GLU A 192 0.14 -6.63 -24.51
CA GLU A 192 -1.00 -6.32 -23.62
C GLU A 192 -1.52 -4.89 -23.81
N CYS A 193 -0.79 -3.99 -24.47
CA CYS A 193 -1.22 -2.61 -24.63
C CYS A 193 -1.07 -2.11 -26.08
N LEU A 194 -2.21 -1.83 -26.71
CA LEU A 194 -2.30 -1.08 -27.96
C LEU A 194 -2.92 0.28 -27.63
N ASN A 195 -2.16 1.37 -27.80
CA ASN A 195 -2.62 2.75 -27.54
C ASN A 195 -3.10 3.03 -26.09
N ASN A 196 -2.41 2.51 -25.07
CA ASN A 196 -2.78 2.64 -23.64
C ASN A 196 -4.12 1.99 -23.24
N THR A 197 -4.63 1.07 -24.06
CA THR A 197 -5.76 0.20 -23.72
C THR A 197 -5.27 -1.24 -23.71
N ASN A 198 -5.53 -1.96 -22.61
CA ASN A 198 -5.43 -3.41 -22.63
C ASN A 198 -6.64 -3.99 -23.35
N LEU A 199 -6.39 -4.67 -24.47
CA LEU A 199 -7.43 -5.30 -25.29
C LEU A 199 -7.56 -6.81 -24.98
N ASN A 200 -6.72 -7.35 -24.10
CA ASN A 200 -6.82 -8.72 -23.63
C ASN A 200 -7.78 -8.77 -22.44
N ASP A 201 -9.07 -8.61 -22.76
CA ASP A 201 -10.17 -8.95 -21.88
C ASP A 201 -10.00 -10.39 -21.38
N ASP A 202 -10.26 -10.61 -20.10
CA ASP A 202 -9.98 -11.87 -19.46
C ASP A 202 -10.84 -13.04 -19.95
N PRO A 203 -10.40 -14.29 -19.71
CA PRO A 203 -11.26 -15.44 -19.94
C PRO A 203 -12.54 -15.24 -19.12
N SER A 204 -13.72 -15.45 -19.72
CA SER A 204 -14.99 -15.43 -18.97
C SER A 204 -14.87 -16.19 -17.64
N LEU A 205 -15.63 -15.81 -16.60
CA LEU A 205 -15.59 -16.49 -15.30
C LEU A 205 -15.71 -18.02 -15.40
N THR A 206 -16.44 -18.53 -16.40
CA THR A 206 -16.52 -19.97 -16.70
C THR A 206 -15.17 -20.55 -17.17
N ALA A 207 -14.46 -19.86 -18.05
CA ALA A 207 -13.12 -20.22 -18.51
C ALA A 207 -12.07 -20.09 -17.40
N GLN A 208 -12.25 -19.17 -16.45
CA GLN A 208 -11.46 -19.10 -15.22
C GLN A 208 -11.80 -20.23 -14.23
N GLY A 209 -12.82 -21.06 -14.44
CA GLY A 209 -13.18 -22.15 -13.51
C GLY A 209 -14.04 -21.70 -12.31
N GLY A 210 -14.68 -20.53 -12.42
CA GLY A 210 -15.66 -20.02 -11.47
C GLY A 210 -15.06 -19.22 -10.31
N CYS A 211 -15.94 -18.73 -9.44
CA CYS A 211 -15.56 -17.89 -8.30
C CYS A 211 -15.04 -18.69 -7.12
N ASN A 212 -13.76 -19.07 -7.16
CA ASN A 212 -13.11 -19.80 -6.08
C ASN A 212 -11.58 -19.58 -6.10
N PRO A 213 -10.86 -19.94 -5.02
CA PRO A 213 -9.40 -19.76 -4.92
C PRO A 213 -8.57 -20.47 -6.00
N ASN A 214 -9.16 -21.43 -6.73
CA ASN A 214 -8.51 -22.12 -7.85
C ASN A 214 -9.00 -21.66 -9.22
N GLY A 215 -10.04 -20.83 -9.26
CA GLY A 215 -10.53 -20.17 -10.46
C GLY A 215 -10.10 -18.70 -10.49
N ALA A 216 -11.04 -17.77 -10.44
CA ALA A 216 -10.78 -16.32 -10.48
C ALA A 216 -9.72 -15.85 -9.45
N GLY A 217 -9.61 -16.50 -8.28
CA GLY A 217 -8.61 -16.10 -7.27
C GLY A 217 -7.16 -16.44 -7.64
N LYS A 218 -6.93 -17.19 -8.73
CA LYS A 218 -5.61 -17.38 -9.32
C LYS A 218 -5.30 -16.37 -10.42
N ASP A 219 -6.24 -15.50 -10.73
CA ASP A 219 -6.01 -14.45 -11.70
C ASP A 219 -5.22 -13.30 -11.07
N TYR A 220 -4.34 -12.70 -11.86
CA TYR A 220 -3.67 -11.46 -11.48
C TYR A 220 -4.49 -10.23 -11.92
N LYS A 221 -5.50 -10.41 -12.76
CA LYS A 221 -6.20 -9.33 -13.46
C LYS A 221 -7.57 -8.97 -12.87
N GLY A 222 -7.69 -9.02 -11.55
CA GLY A 222 -8.82 -8.36 -10.92
C GLY A 222 -8.80 -6.86 -11.17
N LYS A 223 -9.92 -6.17 -10.96
CA LYS A 223 -10.01 -4.72 -11.11
C LYS A 223 -10.22 -4.04 -9.79
N ILE A 224 -9.39 -3.04 -9.52
CA ILE A 224 -9.61 -2.11 -8.42
C ILE A 224 -10.08 -0.78 -8.99
N VAL A 225 -11.20 -0.25 -8.50
CA VAL A 225 -11.64 1.11 -8.80
C VAL A 225 -11.22 2.01 -7.66
N ARG A 226 -10.51 3.07 -7.99
CA ARG A 226 -10.01 4.06 -7.05
C ARG A 226 -10.80 5.36 -7.18
N THR A 227 -11.28 5.88 -6.07
CA THR A 227 -11.88 7.22 -5.96
C THR A 227 -11.17 8.04 -4.91
N ILE A 228 -11.12 9.36 -5.16
CA ILE A 228 -10.54 10.33 -4.25
C ILE A 228 -11.62 11.24 -3.70
N GLY A 229 -11.55 11.42 -2.40
CA GLY A 229 -12.40 12.27 -1.62
C GLY A 229 -13.74 11.64 -1.28
N ASN A 230 -14.35 12.15 -0.21
CA ASN A 230 -15.67 11.73 0.27
C ASN A 230 -16.73 12.84 0.15
N GLY A 231 -16.38 13.97 -0.46
CA GLY A 231 -17.23 15.15 -0.61
C GLY A 231 -17.17 16.12 0.57
N SER A 232 -16.33 15.85 1.57
CA SER A 232 -16.08 16.72 2.73
C SER A 232 -14.62 17.14 2.74
N ARG A 233 -14.34 18.37 3.14
CA ARG A 233 -12.96 18.82 3.33
C ARG A 233 -12.31 18.03 4.45
N ASP A 234 -11.00 17.80 4.38
CA ASP A 234 -10.22 17.12 5.41
C ASP A 234 -9.98 17.99 6.68
N ALA A 235 -9.42 17.38 7.73
CA ALA A 235 -9.05 18.10 8.96
C ALA A 235 -7.97 19.14 8.70
N ASP A 236 -7.92 20.20 9.50
CA ASP A 236 -6.83 21.18 9.42
C ASP A 236 -5.46 20.53 9.70
N GLY A 237 -4.51 20.78 8.79
CA GLY A 237 -3.13 20.31 8.84
C GLY A 237 -2.56 20.06 7.45
N ILE A 238 -1.30 19.64 7.39
CA ILE A 238 -0.62 19.21 6.16
C ILE A 238 -1.00 17.75 5.87
N HIS A 239 -1.74 17.53 4.77
CA HIS A 239 -2.13 16.19 4.35
C HIS A 239 -1.17 15.61 3.33
N PHE A 240 -0.94 14.31 3.43
CA PHE A 240 -0.12 13.54 2.50
C PHE A 240 -1.01 12.45 1.91
N ARG A 241 -1.08 12.39 0.58
CA ARG A 241 -1.61 11.24 -0.17
C ARG A 241 -0.54 10.81 -1.14
N LEU A 242 0.20 9.77 -0.77
CA LEU A 242 1.37 9.30 -1.51
C LEU A 242 1.07 7.92 -2.09
N VAL A 243 1.52 7.66 -3.31
CA VAL A 243 1.36 6.34 -3.96
C VAL A 243 2.71 5.83 -4.44
N THR A 244 3.01 4.58 -4.11
CA THR A 244 4.26 3.93 -4.48
C THR A 244 3.96 2.56 -5.11
N PRO A 245 4.42 2.30 -6.35
CA PRO A 245 4.40 0.96 -6.92
C PRO A 245 5.42 0.05 -6.23
N GLU A 246 4.94 -1.09 -5.76
CA GLU A 246 5.62 -1.97 -4.82
C GLU A 246 5.53 -3.44 -5.26
N LEU A 247 6.60 -4.20 -4.99
CA LEU A 247 6.63 -5.66 -5.05
C LEU A 247 6.84 -6.18 -3.62
N SER A 248 5.82 -6.79 -3.04
CA SER A 248 5.95 -7.54 -1.80
C SER A 248 6.43 -8.95 -2.11
N THR A 249 7.53 -9.38 -1.50
CA THR A 249 8.02 -10.76 -1.58
C THR A 249 7.97 -11.38 -0.19
N THR A 250 7.38 -12.57 -0.08
CA THR A 250 7.24 -13.31 1.17
C THR A 250 7.80 -14.72 1.00
N TRP A 251 8.64 -15.17 1.94
CA TRP A 251 9.36 -16.43 1.85
C TRP A 251 9.59 -17.07 3.23
N THR A 252 9.94 -18.35 3.23
CA THR A 252 10.49 -19.00 4.43
C THR A 252 11.96 -18.65 4.55
N ASP A 253 12.34 -18.01 5.65
CA ASP A 253 13.72 -17.59 5.89
C ASP A 253 14.55 -18.74 6.49
N GLY A 254 15.59 -19.15 5.78
CA GLY A 254 16.60 -20.11 6.25
C GLY A 254 17.75 -19.45 7.01
N GLN A 255 17.88 -18.13 6.96
CA GLN A 255 18.91 -17.33 7.63
C GLN A 255 18.53 -16.99 9.07
N SER A 256 17.23 -16.89 9.38
CA SER A 256 16.72 -16.60 10.72
C SER A 256 16.43 -17.87 11.54
N PRO A 257 16.41 -17.78 12.88
CA PRO A 257 15.84 -18.83 13.72
C PRO A 257 14.43 -19.22 13.24
N PRO A 258 14.05 -20.52 13.28
CA PRO A 258 12.75 -20.96 12.80
C PRO A 258 11.59 -20.17 13.41
N GLY A 259 10.69 -19.69 12.54
CA GLY A 259 9.53 -18.88 12.94
C GLY A 259 9.86 -17.43 13.31
N THR A 260 11.01 -16.91 12.88
CA THR A 260 11.39 -15.49 13.06
C THR A 260 11.81 -14.86 11.73
N CYS A 261 11.91 -13.53 11.71
CA CYS A 261 12.46 -12.79 10.58
C CYS A 261 13.41 -11.71 11.08
N ALA A 262 14.70 -11.84 10.79
CA ALA A 262 15.70 -10.86 11.17
C ALA A 262 15.58 -9.57 10.33
N PRO A 263 15.79 -8.39 10.92
CA PRO A 263 15.86 -7.16 10.15
C PRO A 263 16.93 -7.24 9.06
N GLY A 264 16.52 -7.03 7.82
CA GLY A 264 17.41 -7.08 6.66
C GLY A 264 17.61 -8.47 6.04
N SER A 265 16.88 -9.51 6.47
CA SER A 265 16.87 -10.80 5.75
C SER A 265 16.52 -10.60 4.28
N THR A 266 17.15 -11.42 3.43
CA THR A 266 16.99 -11.45 1.97
C THR A 266 16.38 -12.79 1.56
N TYR A 267 15.72 -12.83 0.40
CA TYR A 267 15.31 -14.09 -0.21
C TYR A 267 16.46 -14.67 -1.04
N ASP A 268 17.00 -15.81 -0.60
CA ASP A 268 18.16 -16.46 -1.19
C ASP A 268 17.78 -17.69 -2.04
N ASP A 269 18.72 -18.15 -2.89
CA ASP A 269 18.52 -19.39 -3.66
C ASP A 269 18.39 -20.61 -2.73
N GLY A 270 17.41 -21.47 -3.02
CA GLY A 270 17.07 -22.64 -2.20
C GLY A 270 16.06 -22.37 -1.08
N GLU A 271 15.68 -21.12 -0.83
CA GLU A 271 14.56 -20.81 0.07
C GLU A 271 13.20 -21.01 -0.61
N LEU A 272 12.16 -21.28 0.18
CA LEU A 272 10.81 -21.42 -0.37
C LEU A 272 10.16 -20.05 -0.51
N LEU A 273 9.94 -19.64 -1.76
CA LEU A 273 9.05 -18.53 -2.08
C LEU A 273 7.60 -18.89 -1.71
N VAL A 274 6.97 -18.06 -0.88
CA VAL A 274 5.56 -18.24 -0.47
C VAL A 274 4.64 -17.40 -1.33
N SER A 275 4.97 -16.13 -1.57
CA SER A 275 4.18 -15.27 -2.45
C SER A 275 4.98 -14.10 -2.96
N GLN A 276 4.57 -13.59 -4.13
CA GLN A 276 4.91 -12.26 -4.58
C GLN A 276 3.65 -11.52 -5.00
N LEU A 277 3.55 -10.27 -4.57
CA LEU A 277 2.40 -9.42 -4.76
C LEU A 277 2.87 -8.11 -5.36
N ILE A 278 2.30 -7.73 -6.50
CA ILE A 278 2.44 -6.37 -6.98
C ILE A 278 1.33 -5.57 -6.30
N LEU A 279 1.70 -4.44 -5.71
CA LEU A 279 0.74 -3.57 -5.05
C LEU A 279 1.11 -2.09 -5.21
N LYS A 280 0.14 -1.22 -4.95
CA LYS A 280 0.29 0.24 -4.99
C LYS A 280 -0.37 0.76 -3.74
N ALA A 281 0.37 0.66 -2.64
CA ALA A 281 -0.05 1.25 -1.39
C ALA A 281 -0.23 2.75 -1.62
N GLU A 282 -1.41 3.24 -1.26
CA GLU A 282 -1.73 4.66 -1.33
C GLU A 282 -2.07 5.19 0.06
N PRO A 283 -1.06 5.34 0.93
CA PRO A 283 -1.25 5.94 2.23
C PRO A 283 -1.76 7.37 2.11
N THR A 284 -2.84 7.65 2.84
CA THR A 284 -3.43 8.98 2.99
C THR A 284 -3.64 9.34 4.45
N THR A 285 -3.44 10.61 4.79
CA THR A 285 -3.69 11.14 6.14
C THR A 285 -5.13 11.61 6.36
N ALA A 286 -5.96 11.61 5.32
CA ALA A 286 -7.36 12.02 5.38
C ALA A 286 -8.30 10.89 5.82
N GLY A 287 -7.98 9.65 5.48
CA GLY A 287 -8.84 8.49 5.71
C GLY A 287 -8.80 7.55 4.51
N ALA A 288 -8.98 6.26 4.74
CA ALA A 288 -8.91 5.26 3.67
C ALA A 288 -10.00 4.20 3.82
N SER A 289 -10.57 3.74 2.71
CA SER A 289 -11.51 2.63 2.68
C SER A 289 -11.25 1.65 1.53
N GLY A 290 -11.59 0.39 1.77
CA GLY A 290 -11.48 -0.71 0.82
C GLY A 290 -12.69 -1.63 0.89
N SER A 291 -13.03 -2.27 -0.22
CA SER A 291 -14.14 -3.22 -0.32
C SER A 291 -14.00 -4.12 -1.55
N PHE A 292 -14.43 -5.37 -1.41
CA PHE A 292 -14.68 -6.25 -2.55
C PHE A 292 -16.14 -6.12 -2.99
N THR A 293 -16.37 -5.67 -4.23
CA THR A 293 -17.72 -5.55 -4.81
C THR A 293 -17.76 -6.18 -6.19
N ASP A 294 -18.91 -6.72 -6.54
CA ASP A 294 -19.17 -7.29 -7.86
C ASP A 294 -19.47 -6.14 -8.84
N GLN A 295 -18.51 -5.81 -9.68
CA GLN A 295 -18.54 -4.67 -10.59
C GLN A 295 -19.12 -5.02 -11.97
N ASN A 296 -19.04 -6.29 -12.40
CA ASN A 296 -19.60 -6.77 -13.67
C ASN A 296 -20.92 -7.56 -13.51
N GLY A 297 -21.33 -7.90 -12.30
CA GLY A 297 -22.56 -8.64 -12.01
C GLY A 297 -22.43 -10.16 -12.21
N ASP A 298 -21.21 -10.70 -12.25
CA ASP A 298 -20.97 -12.14 -12.44
C ASP A 298 -21.00 -12.95 -11.13
N GLY A 299 -21.18 -12.25 -10.00
CA GLY A 299 -21.21 -12.83 -8.66
C GLY A 299 -19.84 -13.06 -8.04
N CYS A 300 -18.74 -12.60 -8.66
CA CYS A 300 -17.37 -12.89 -8.26
C CYS A 300 -16.55 -11.71 -7.73
N LYS A 301 -17.17 -10.91 -6.85
CA LYS A 301 -16.48 -9.86 -6.09
C LYS A 301 -15.16 -10.27 -5.44
N ARG A 302 -15.07 -11.49 -4.90
CA ARG A 302 -13.91 -12.01 -4.17
C ARG A 302 -13.79 -13.52 -4.30
N ALA A 303 -12.64 -14.00 -4.74
CA ALA A 303 -12.33 -15.43 -4.73
C ALA A 303 -11.24 -15.86 -3.73
N GLY A 304 -10.56 -14.89 -3.09
CA GLY A 304 -9.53 -15.12 -2.07
C GLY A 304 -9.97 -14.97 -0.60
N ALA A 305 -9.15 -14.33 0.21
CA ALA A 305 -9.24 -14.20 1.68
C ALA A 305 -9.95 -12.92 2.17
N GLY A 306 -9.79 -11.80 1.45
CA GLY A 306 -10.37 -10.51 1.82
C GLY A 306 -9.65 -9.86 3.01
N PHE A 307 -10.32 -8.98 3.75
CA PHE A 307 -9.69 -8.14 4.79
C PHE A 307 -9.54 -8.79 6.18
N ILE A 308 -10.36 -9.78 6.53
CA ILE A 308 -10.48 -10.31 7.90
C ILE A 308 -10.20 -11.81 8.00
N ALA A 309 -10.88 -12.62 7.18
CA ALA A 309 -10.75 -14.07 7.10
C ALA A 309 -11.60 -14.56 5.93
N ALA A 310 -11.13 -15.54 5.16
CA ALA A 310 -11.89 -16.09 4.04
C ALA A 310 -13.32 -16.54 4.40
N SER A 311 -13.52 -17.05 5.64
CA SER A 311 -14.80 -17.54 6.15
C SER A 311 -15.69 -16.47 6.81
N ASN A 312 -15.20 -15.23 6.97
CA ASN A 312 -15.95 -14.17 7.62
C ASN A 312 -16.83 -13.44 6.60
N LEU A 313 -18.14 -13.35 6.86
CA LEU A 313 -19.10 -12.68 5.97
C LEU A 313 -18.85 -11.17 5.81
N GLN A 314 -18.07 -10.55 6.71
CA GLN A 314 -17.70 -9.13 6.67
C GLN A 314 -16.33 -8.89 6.01
N THR A 315 -15.65 -9.93 5.54
CA THR A 315 -14.29 -9.81 4.97
C THR A 315 -14.27 -9.04 3.65
N ASP A 316 -15.41 -8.89 2.99
CA ASP A 316 -15.55 -8.10 1.76
C ASP A 316 -15.56 -6.59 2.04
N GLY A 317 -15.65 -6.17 3.30
CA GLY A 317 -15.75 -4.75 3.66
C GLY A 317 -17.18 -4.17 3.52
N PRO A 318 -17.32 -2.83 3.49
CA PRO A 318 -16.23 -1.87 3.50
C PRO A 318 -15.44 -1.89 4.81
N ILE A 319 -14.11 -1.85 4.69
CA ILE A 319 -13.21 -1.55 5.79
C ILE A 319 -12.80 -0.10 5.65
N ALA A 320 -13.16 0.73 6.64
CA ALA A 320 -12.85 2.15 6.63
C ALA A 320 -11.97 2.50 7.84
N VAL A 321 -10.79 3.07 7.58
CA VAL A 321 -9.96 3.74 8.56
C VAL A 321 -10.30 5.24 8.51
N PRO A 322 -11.05 5.77 9.49
CA PRO A 322 -11.56 7.13 9.39
C PRO A 322 -10.45 8.18 9.57
N GLY A 323 -10.66 9.35 8.99
CA GLY A 323 -9.90 10.56 9.27
C GLY A 323 -10.14 11.16 10.65
N ALA A 324 -9.28 12.11 11.02
CA ALA A 324 -9.32 12.82 12.30
C ALA A 324 -10.66 13.54 12.55
N GLN A 325 -11.32 13.99 11.48
CA GLN A 325 -12.61 14.69 11.56
C GLN A 325 -13.74 13.80 12.04
N ALA A 326 -13.63 12.50 11.73
CA ALA A 326 -14.51 11.45 12.21
C ALA A 326 -13.98 10.78 13.49
N GLY A 327 -12.95 11.37 14.14
CA GLY A 327 -12.30 10.83 15.34
C GLY A 327 -11.40 9.61 15.10
N GLY A 328 -11.07 9.33 13.84
CA GLY A 328 -10.25 8.19 13.46
C GLY A 328 -8.74 8.40 13.67
N PRO A 329 -7.93 7.35 13.42
CA PRO A 329 -6.50 7.40 13.62
C PRO A 329 -5.74 8.17 12.52
N ALA A 330 -6.25 8.18 11.28
CA ALA A 330 -5.62 8.91 10.18
C ALA A 330 -5.71 10.41 10.44
N ARG A 331 -4.58 11.11 10.40
CA ARG A 331 -4.52 12.55 10.73
C ARG A 331 -3.37 13.25 10.01
N PRO A 332 -3.52 14.54 9.67
CA PRO A 332 -2.46 15.32 9.06
C PRO A 332 -1.33 15.63 10.06
N GLN A 333 -0.21 16.10 9.52
CA GLN A 333 0.81 16.78 10.32
C GLN A 333 0.30 18.17 10.73
N SER A 334 0.68 18.66 11.90
CA SER A 334 0.33 20.02 12.32
C SER A 334 1.07 21.08 11.49
N TYR A 335 0.43 22.23 11.24
CA TYR A 335 1.04 23.32 10.47
C TYR A 335 2.30 23.91 11.12
N ASP A 336 2.40 23.81 12.46
CA ASP A 336 3.56 24.26 13.21
C ASP A 336 4.71 23.23 13.26
N GLY A 337 4.50 22.05 12.67
CA GLY A 337 5.49 20.98 12.62
C GLY A 337 5.77 20.30 13.96
N THR A 338 4.96 20.54 15.00
CA THR A 338 5.16 19.92 16.33
C THR A 338 4.61 18.50 16.42
N GLN A 339 3.65 18.14 15.57
CA GLN A 339 3.04 16.81 15.52
C GLN A 339 3.14 16.25 14.10
N GLY A 340 3.66 15.03 13.99
CA GLY A 340 3.71 14.29 12.74
C GLY A 340 2.34 13.73 12.33
N SER A 341 2.28 13.15 11.14
CA SER A 341 1.05 12.60 10.56
C SER A 341 0.82 11.14 10.95
N VAL A 342 -0.40 10.65 10.72
CA VAL A 342 -0.70 9.21 10.67
C VAL A 342 -1.42 8.94 9.37
N ALA A 343 -0.82 8.12 8.51
CA ALA A 343 -1.41 7.73 7.25
C ALA A 343 -2.07 6.36 7.37
N ALA A 344 -3.14 6.16 6.60
CA ALA A 344 -3.82 4.89 6.44
C ALA A 344 -3.83 4.50 4.96
N ALA A 345 -3.67 3.20 4.70
CA ALA A 345 -3.94 2.60 3.40
C ALA A 345 -4.88 1.42 3.60
N VAL A 346 -5.90 1.31 2.74
CA VAL A 346 -6.78 0.15 2.68
C VAL A 346 -6.88 -0.24 1.20
N SER A 347 -6.58 -1.49 0.90
CA SER A 347 -6.41 -1.96 -0.48
C SER A 347 -6.70 -3.44 -0.62
N GLU A 348 -6.99 -3.83 -1.85
CA GLU A 348 -7.04 -5.21 -2.32
C GLU A 348 -5.77 -5.54 -3.11
N VAL A 349 -5.36 -6.82 -3.10
CA VAL A 349 -4.18 -7.29 -3.82
C VAL A 349 -4.50 -8.64 -4.46
N PHE A 350 -4.40 -8.71 -5.78
CA PHE A 350 -4.62 -9.92 -6.56
C PHE A 350 -3.29 -10.66 -6.74
N SER A 351 -3.18 -11.81 -6.09
CA SER A 351 -1.89 -12.43 -5.80
C SER A 351 -1.56 -13.64 -6.69
N GLY A 352 -2.48 -13.98 -7.60
CA GLY A 352 -2.37 -15.05 -8.56
C GLY A 352 -2.13 -16.45 -7.96
N PRO A 353 -1.63 -17.42 -8.75
CA PRO A 353 -1.70 -18.84 -8.40
C PRO A 353 -0.75 -19.27 -7.28
N ASN A 354 0.29 -18.49 -6.99
CA ASN A 354 1.35 -18.89 -6.07
C ASN A 354 1.10 -18.46 -4.62
N SER A 355 0.28 -17.44 -4.39
CA SER A 355 0.00 -16.95 -3.04
C SER A 355 -1.03 -17.80 -2.30
N PRO A 356 -0.74 -18.35 -1.11
CA PRO A 356 -1.63 -19.29 -0.40
C PRO A 356 -2.98 -18.68 0.00
N ILE A 357 -3.06 -17.35 0.11
CA ILE A 357 -4.24 -16.59 0.53
C ILE A 357 -5.05 -16.01 -0.63
N ARG A 358 -4.52 -16.07 -1.87
CA ARG A 358 -5.14 -15.50 -3.09
C ARG A 358 -5.51 -14.02 -2.89
N ASP A 359 -6.60 -13.54 -3.45
CA ASP A 359 -7.03 -12.13 -3.35
C ASP A 359 -7.19 -11.72 -1.89
N ILE A 360 -6.46 -10.70 -1.48
CA ILE A 360 -6.36 -10.31 -0.08
C ILE A 360 -6.62 -8.82 0.07
N GLY A 361 -7.37 -8.48 1.12
CA GLY A 361 -7.49 -7.11 1.58
C GLY A 361 -6.44 -6.83 2.66
N PHE A 362 -5.78 -5.69 2.58
CA PHE A 362 -4.90 -5.21 3.63
C PHE A 362 -5.32 -3.86 4.19
N VAL A 363 -4.94 -3.62 5.45
CA VAL A 363 -5.06 -2.33 6.13
C VAL A 363 -3.71 -2.01 6.73
N ALA A 364 -3.16 -0.85 6.41
CA ALA A 364 -1.94 -0.33 7.03
C ALA A 364 -2.26 0.98 7.73
N ILE A 365 -1.75 1.16 8.96
CA ILE A 365 -1.81 2.44 9.66
C ILE A 365 -0.41 2.78 10.17
N THR A 366 0.14 3.87 9.65
CA THR A 366 1.55 4.23 9.82
C THR A 366 1.69 5.66 10.33
N PRO A 367 2.16 5.84 11.58
CA PRO A 367 2.58 7.12 12.11
C PRO A 367 3.91 7.55 11.53
N PHE A 368 4.07 8.86 11.33
CA PHE A 368 5.30 9.47 10.91
C PHE A 368 5.69 10.58 11.88
N MET A 369 6.99 10.84 11.98
CA MET A 369 7.49 12.10 12.53
C MET A 369 7.08 13.27 11.61
N PRO A 370 7.09 14.53 12.10
CA PRO A 370 6.99 15.68 11.20
C PRO A 370 7.98 15.55 10.04
N ALA A 371 7.56 15.97 8.84
CA ALA A 371 8.40 15.94 7.67
C ALA A 371 9.67 16.76 7.89
N ASP A 372 10.80 16.25 7.38
CA ASP A 372 12.08 16.94 7.40
C ASP A 372 12.54 17.26 5.99
N VAL A 373 13.26 18.38 5.81
CA VAL A 373 13.96 18.68 4.56
C VAL A 373 15.24 17.86 4.47
N VAL A 374 15.48 17.26 3.32
CA VAL A 374 16.69 16.47 3.01
C VAL A 374 17.37 17.01 1.75
N PRO A 375 18.62 16.60 1.45
CA PRO A 375 19.27 17.01 0.21
C PRO A 375 18.39 16.75 -1.01
N ALA A 376 18.42 17.70 -1.96
CA ALA A 376 17.58 17.64 -3.14
C ALA A 376 17.82 16.35 -3.93
N GLN A 377 16.72 15.68 -4.28
CA GLN A 377 16.74 14.50 -5.14
C GLN A 377 15.97 14.78 -6.43
N SER A 378 16.59 14.48 -7.57
CA SER A 378 15.95 14.56 -8.87
C SER A 378 15.00 13.39 -9.08
N CYS A 379 13.81 13.69 -9.59
CA CYS A 379 12.89 12.67 -10.10
C CYS A 379 13.29 12.35 -11.55
N SER A 380 14.13 11.34 -11.74
CA SER A 380 14.67 10.97 -13.07
C SER A 380 13.74 10.10 -13.91
N CYS A 381 12.68 9.55 -13.31
CA CYS A 381 11.70 8.71 -13.99
C CYS A 381 10.31 9.37 -14.05
N THR A 382 9.51 8.93 -15.03
CA THR A 382 8.11 9.30 -15.13
C THR A 382 7.33 8.60 -14.01
N VAL A 383 6.50 9.35 -13.29
CA VAL A 383 5.57 8.78 -12.31
C VAL A 383 4.65 7.78 -13.01
N GLU A 384 4.58 6.56 -12.50
CA GLU A 384 3.76 5.51 -13.10
C GLU A 384 2.28 5.92 -13.05
N PRO A 385 1.55 5.90 -14.19
CA PRO A 385 0.13 6.21 -14.19
C PRO A 385 -0.66 5.32 -13.24
N GLY A 386 -1.78 5.85 -12.75
CA GLY A 386 -2.62 5.26 -11.69
C GLY A 386 -3.43 4.02 -12.11
N CYS A 387 -2.82 3.07 -12.81
CA CYS A 387 -3.27 1.69 -12.82
C CYS A 387 -3.45 1.23 -11.37
N PRO A 388 -4.66 0.93 -10.91
CA PRO A 388 -4.87 0.39 -9.58
C PRO A 388 -4.46 -1.09 -9.57
N GLU A 389 -3.47 -1.38 -8.72
CA GLU A 389 -2.91 -2.70 -8.26
C GLU A 389 -2.90 -3.90 -9.20
#